data_AF-A0A957UU05-F1
#
_entry.id   AF-A0A957UU05-F1
#
_cell.length_a   1.000
_cell.length_b   1.000
_cell.length_c   1.000
_cell.angle_alpha   90.00
_cell.angle_beta   90.00
_cell.angle_gamma   90.00
#
_symmetry.space_group_name_H-M   'P 1'
#
loop_
_entity.id
_entity.type
_entity.pdbx_description
1 polymer ?
#
loop_
_entity_poly.entity_id
_entity_poly.type
_entity_poly.pdbx_seq_one_letter_code
_entity_poly.pdbx_strand_id
1 'polypeptide(L)'
;MPATVIDLTLTAYHGMRGVEIHPNTSTAVEGYNTTNLKLYSHAGTHMDAPLHFIDGGRTIDQLDLTKCVGPALVVDLTHKPPNSLITVDDLAHVAHQIGAGSRVLLRTDWDAHARLDDYRTHFQRISVELARWFVARGVWLVGVQSPS
;
A
#
# COMPACT_ATOMS: atom_id res chain seq x y z
N MET A 1 -23.83 -17.25 -2.21
CA MET A 1 -23.28 -16.12 -2.99
C MET A 1 -21.81 -16.42 -3.23
N PRO A 2 -21.31 -16.42 -4.47
CA PRO A 2 -19.87 -16.54 -4.71
C PRO A 2 -19.14 -15.34 -4.07
N ALA A 3 -17.92 -15.56 -3.58
CA ALA A 3 -17.09 -14.47 -3.08
C ALA A 3 -16.68 -13.57 -4.26
N THR A 4 -16.79 -12.25 -4.08
CA THR A 4 -16.27 -11.27 -5.04
C THR A 4 -14.80 -11.02 -4.75
N VAL A 5 -13.96 -11.06 -5.79
CA VAL A 5 -12.56 -10.64 -5.70
C VAL A 5 -12.47 -9.21 -6.18
N ILE A 6 -11.89 -8.33 -5.35
CA ILE A 6 -11.62 -6.92 -5.68
C ILE A 6 -10.10 -6.78 -5.76
N ASP A 7 -9.60 -6.37 -6.92
CA ASP A 7 -8.18 -6.05 -7.10
C ASP A 7 -7.89 -4.63 -6.60
N LEU A 8 -6.94 -4.49 -5.68
CA LEU A 8 -6.52 -3.21 -5.10
C LEU A 8 -5.16 -2.74 -5.67
N THR A 9 -4.70 -3.38 -6.75
CA THR A 9 -3.36 -3.17 -7.33
C THR A 9 -3.41 -2.16 -8.47
N LEU A 10 -2.55 -1.14 -8.42
CA LEU A 10 -2.32 -0.28 -9.56
C LEU A 10 -1.45 -0.99 -10.61
N THR A 11 -1.83 -0.93 -11.87
CA THR A 11 -1.05 -1.52 -12.96
C THR A 11 0.33 -0.87 -13.06
N ALA A 12 1.38 -1.67 -12.89
CA ALA A 12 2.75 -1.29 -13.22
C ALA A 12 2.94 -1.22 -14.74
N TYR A 13 3.65 -0.20 -15.22
CA TYR A 13 3.85 0.04 -16.64
C TYR A 13 5.26 0.57 -16.89
N HIS A 14 5.78 0.34 -18.10
CA HIS A 14 7.08 0.87 -18.49
C HIS A 14 7.09 2.40 -18.38
N GLY A 15 8.15 2.96 -17.78
CA GLY A 15 8.26 4.41 -17.56
C GLY A 15 7.61 4.90 -16.27
N MET A 16 6.85 4.04 -15.57
CA MET A 16 6.54 4.29 -14.16
C MET A 16 7.84 4.39 -13.36
N ARG A 17 7.87 5.29 -12.38
CA ARG A 17 9.05 5.47 -11.53
C ARG A 17 9.49 4.13 -10.92
N GLY A 18 10.72 3.73 -11.20
CA GLY A 18 11.29 2.49 -10.68
C GLY A 18 10.83 1.21 -11.41
N VAL A 19 10.19 1.33 -12.56
CA VAL A 19 9.73 0.20 -13.37
C VAL A 19 10.27 0.31 -14.79
N GLU A 20 11.05 -0.69 -15.20
CA GLU A 20 11.38 -0.93 -16.59
C GLU A 20 10.88 -2.31 -17.03
N ILE A 21 10.32 -2.38 -18.24
CA ILE A 21 9.68 -3.56 -18.81
C ILE A 21 10.19 -3.64 -20.25
N HIS A 22 10.99 -4.66 -20.54
CA HIS A 22 11.66 -4.81 -21.83
C HIS A 22 11.26 -6.15 -22.45
N PRO A 23 10.48 -6.18 -23.55
CA PRO A 23 10.23 -7.40 -24.28
C PRO A 23 11.56 -8.05 -24.68
N ASN A 24 11.69 -9.35 -24.45
CA ASN A 24 12.95 -10.08 -24.63
C ASN A 24 12.86 -11.12 -25.76
N THR A 25 11.77 -11.89 -25.80
CA THR A 25 11.49 -12.83 -26.90
C THR A 25 10.03 -12.74 -27.33
N SER A 26 9.72 -13.26 -28.51
CA SER A 26 8.38 -13.32 -29.08
C SER A 26 8.03 -14.73 -29.53
N THR A 27 6.74 -15.06 -29.53
CA THR A 27 6.28 -16.35 -30.06
C THR A 27 6.53 -16.50 -31.56
N ALA A 28 6.60 -15.39 -32.31
CA ALA A 28 6.80 -15.41 -33.75
C ALA A 28 8.24 -15.75 -34.18
N VAL A 29 9.23 -15.42 -33.35
CA VAL A 29 10.65 -15.67 -33.66
C VAL A 29 11.18 -16.85 -32.87
N GLU A 30 10.96 -16.90 -31.56
CA GLU A 30 11.52 -17.94 -30.68
C GLU A 30 10.52 -19.05 -30.32
N GLY A 31 9.23 -18.90 -30.62
CA GLY A 31 8.19 -19.85 -30.21
C GLY A 31 7.68 -19.67 -28.77
N TYR A 32 8.23 -18.70 -28.01
CA TYR A 32 7.77 -18.34 -26.68
C TYR A 32 8.00 -16.85 -26.40
N ASN A 33 7.13 -16.23 -25.60
CA ASN A 33 7.23 -14.81 -25.25
C ASN A 33 7.79 -14.61 -23.84
N THR A 34 8.78 -13.73 -23.70
CA THR A 34 9.36 -13.35 -22.41
C THR A 34 9.58 -11.85 -22.34
N THR A 35 9.58 -11.34 -21.12
CA THR A 35 9.77 -9.92 -20.80
C THR A 35 10.69 -9.81 -19.60
N ASN A 36 11.73 -8.99 -19.71
CA ASN A 36 12.58 -8.62 -18.58
C ASN A 36 11.91 -7.51 -17.77
N LEU A 37 11.84 -7.71 -16.46
CA LEU A 37 11.32 -6.74 -15.51
C LEU A 37 12.45 -6.25 -14.61
N LYS A 38 12.62 -4.94 -14.51
CA LYS A 38 13.51 -4.30 -13.53
C LYS A 38 12.67 -3.42 -12.63
N LEU A 39 12.59 -3.80 -11.35
CA LEU A 39 11.69 -3.22 -10.37
C LEU A 39 12.47 -2.67 -9.18
N TYR A 40 12.22 -1.42 -8.83
CA TYR A 40 12.55 -0.86 -7.53
C TYR A 40 11.59 -1.45 -6.48
N SER A 41 12.10 -1.80 -5.29
CA SER A 41 11.30 -2.52 -4.28
C SER A 41 10.05 -1.77 -3.80
N HIS A 42 10.04 -0.43 -3.93
CA HIS A 42 8.90 0.43 -3.59
C HIS A 42 8.23 1.03 -4.84
N ALA A 43 8.30 0.34 -5.98
CA ALA A 43 7.61 0.76 -7.20
C ALA A 43 6.13 0.36 -7.16
N GLY A 44 5.23 1.33 -7.36
CA GLY A 44 3.79 1.10 -7.45
C GLY A 44 3.16 0.58 -6.15
N THR A 45 2.12 -0.25 -6.27
CA THR A 45 1.51 -0.94 -5.13
C THR A 45 2.50 -1.96 -4.58
N HIS A 46 2.99 -1.74 -3.35
CA HIS A 46 4.06 -2.53 -2.74
C HIS A 46 3.82 -2.73 -1.24
N MET A 47 4.74 -3.44 -0.57
CA MET A 47 4.71 -3.69 0.87
C MET A 47 6.08 -3.38 1.48
N ASP A 48 6.06 -2.68 2.61
CA ASP A 48 7.27 -2.30 3.33
C ASP A 48 7.62 -3.33 4.40
N ALA A 49 8.88 -3.79 4.40
CA ALA A 49 9.44 -4.59 5.47
C ALA A 49 10.12 -3.70 6.52
N PRO A 50 10.24 -4.14 7.79
CA PRO A 50 10.93 -3.37 8.85
C PRO A 50 12.33 -2.90 8.47
N LEU A 51 13.10 -3.70 7.71
CA LEU A 51 14.42 -3.33 7.21
C LEU A 51 14.44 -2.01 6.41
N HIS A 52 13.30 -1.58 5.86
CA HIS A 52 13.19 -0.33 5.12
C HIS A 52 13.60 0.90 5.95
N PHE A 53 13.36 0.89 7.27
CA PHE A 53 13.71 1.99 8.18
C PHE A 53 14.52 1.56 9.40
N ILE A 54 14.64 0.26 9.68
CA ILE A 54 15.27 -0.26 10.89
C ILE A 54 16.46 -1.12 10.47
N ASP A 55 17.67 -0.65 10.75
CA ASP A 55 18.89 -1.42 10.51
C ASP A 55 18.84 -2.77 11.23
N GLY A 56 19.16 -3.84 10.51
CA GLY A 56 19.03 -5.22 11.02
C GLY A 56 17.57 -5.68 11.22
N GLY A 57 16.59 -4.90 10.77
CA GLY A 57 15.18 -5.27 10.75
C GLY A 57 14.91 -6.48 9.86
N ARG A 58 13.76 -7.11 10.07
CA ARG A 58 13.33 -8.26 9.26
C ARG A 58 13.14 -7.86 7.79
N THR A 59 13.60 -8.73 6.89
CA THR A 59 13.31 -8.64 5.45
C THR A 59 11.89 -9.11 5.14
N ILE A 60 11.41 -8.84 3.92
CA ILE A 60 10.03 -9.16 3.53
C ILE A 60 9.73 -10.66 3.57
N ASP A 61 10.70 -11.49 3.16
CA ASP A 61 10.62 -12.96 3.16
C ASP A 61 10.61 -13.56 4.58
N GLN A 62 11.02 -12.78 5.57
CA GLN A 62 11.00 -13.19 6.97
C GLN A 62 9.69 -12.84 7.66
N LEU A 63 8.76 -12.10 7.04
CA LEU A 63 7.50 -11.71 7.69
C LEU A 63 6.53 -12.88 7.87
N ASP A 64 5.74 -12.82 8.94
CA ASP A 64 4.66 -13.76 9.18
C ASP A 64 3.47 -13.43 8.25
N LEU A 65 3.27 -14.26 7.23
CA LEU A 65 2.22 -14.07 6.21
C LEU A 65 0.80 -14.08 6.79
N THR A 66 0.59 -14.65 7.98
CA THR A 66 -0.73 -14.60 8.64
C THR A 66 -1.14 -13.16 8.96
N LYS A 67 -0.17 -12.24 9.06
CA LYS A 67 -0.44 -10.80 9.23
C LYS A 67 -1.01 -10.16 7.97
N CYS A 68 -0.71 -10.71 6.79
CA CYS A 68 -1.16 -10.18 5.49
C CYS A 68 -2.53 -10.73 5.06
N VAL A 69 -3.05 -11.77 5.73
CA VAL A 69 -4.29 -12.44 5.35
C VAL A 69 -5.30 -12.37 6.51
N GLY A 70 -6.50 -11.88 6.24
CA GLY A 70 -7.60 -11.86 7.20
C GLY A 70 -8.53 -10.67 7.00
N PRO A 71 -9.52 -10.50 7.89
CA PRO A 71 -10.40 -9.35 7.87
C PRO A 71 -9.62 -8.04 7.97
N ALA A 72 -10.06 -7.05 7.19
CA ALA A 72 -9.54 -5.70 7.23
C ALA A 72 -10.68 -4.70 7.41
N LEU A 73 -10.44 -3.67 8.22
CA LEU A 73 -11.33 -2.54 8.38
C LEU A 73 -10.95 -1.47 7.36
N VAL A 74 -11.88 -1.10 6.48
CA VAL A 74 -11.72 0.04 5.59
C VAL A 74 -12.30 1.27 6.28
N VAL A 75 -11.47 2.27 6.53
CA VAL A 75 -11.88 3.55 7.12
C VAL A 75 -12.00 4.58 6.02
N ASP A 76 -13.21 5.11 5.83
CA ASP A 76 -13.49 6.14 4.83
C ASP A 76 -13.02 7.51 5.32
N LEU A 77 -12.02 8.05 4.63
CA LEU A 77 -11.39 9.34 4.87
C LEU A 77 -11.41 10.21 3.60
N THR A 78 -12.31 9.91 2.65
CA THR A 78 -12.46 10.67 1.39
C THR A 78 -12.86 12.13 1.61
N HIS A 79 -13.41 12.45 2.77
CA HIS A 79 -13.73 13.82 3.19
C HIS A 79 -12.49 14.66 3.57
N LYS A 80 -11.32 14.04 3.74
CA LYS A 80 -10.10 14.74 4.17
C LYS A 80 -9.52 15.57 3.02
N PRO A 81 -9.26 16.87 3.23
CA PRO A 81 -8.68 17.70 2.17
C PRO A 81 -7.22 17.30 1.86
N PRO A 82 -6.73 17.57 0.64
CA PRO A 82 -5.31 17.44 0.31
C PRO A 82 -4.41 18.20 1.30
N ASN A 83 -3.18 17.73 1.52
CA ASN A 83 -2.17 18.22 2.45
C ASN A 83 -2.58 18.18 3.94
N SER A 84 -3.62 17.42 4.30
CA SER A 84 -4.05 17.28 5.69
C SER A 84 -3.40 16.09 6.41
N LEU A 85 -3.46 16.11 7.73
CA LEU A 85 -3.11 14.96 8.57
C LEU A 85 -4.33 14.10 8.84
N ILE A 86 -4.17 12.78 8.77
CA ILE A 86 -5.07 11.78 9.34
C ILE A 86 -4.65 11.59 10.81
N THR A 87 -5.60 11.80 11.71
CA THR A 87 -5.42 11.86 13.16
C THR A 87 -6.19 10.75 13.86
N VAL A 88 -5.98 10.60 15.16
CA VAL A 88 -6.75 9.63 15.97
C VAL A 88 -8.25 9.96 15.96
N ASP A 89 -8.60 11.25 16.00
CA ASP A 89 -10.00 11.70 16.00
C ASP A 89 -10.74 11.32 14.72
N ASP A 90 -10.05 11.33 13.58
CA ASP A 90 -10.61 10.88 12.30
C ASP A 90 -11.08 9.40 12.35
N LEU A 91 -10.51 8.59 13.27
CA LEU A 91 -10.84 7.18 13.47
C LEU A 91 -11.77 6.93 14.67
N ALA A 92 -12.18 7.96 15.42
CA ALA A 92 -12.89 7.82 16.69
C ALA A 92 -14.16 6.96 16.58
N HIS A 93 -14.91 7.12 15.49
CA HIS A 93 -16.17 6.41 15.23
C HIS A 93 -16.00 4.88 15.04
N VAL A 94 -14.80 4.43 14.65
CA VAL A 94 -14.46 3.00 14.48
C VAL A 94 -13.40 2.50 15.47
N ALA A 95 -12.94 3.36 16.39
CA ALA A 95 -11.84 3.04 17.30
C ALA A 95 -12.07 1.79 18.17
N HIS A 96 -13.34 1.46 18.44
CA HIS A 96 -13.74 0.26 19.20
C HIS A 96 -13.53 -1.05 18.43
N GLN A 97 -13.35 -1.00 17.10
CA GLN A 97 -13.11 -2.15 16.23
C GLN A 97 -11.61 -2.39 15.97
N ILE A 98 -10.75 -1.46 16.41
CA ILE A 98 -9.32 -1.48 16.14
C ILE A 98 -8.56 -1.88 17.41
N GLY A 99 -7.89 -3.03 17.33
CA GLY A 99 -7.10 -3.60 18.41
C GLY A 99 -6.01 -4.54 17.90
N ALA A 100 -5.58 -5.45 18.77
CA ALA A 100 -4.48 -6.35 18.46
C ALA A 100 -4.83 -7.24 17.27
N GLY A 101 -3.96 -7.25 16.26
CA GLY A 101 -4.16 -8.04 15.04
C GLY A 101 -5.05 -7.40 13.97
N SER A 102 -5.57 -6.19 14.22
CA SER A 102 -6.34 -5.46 13.22
C SER A 102 -5.48 -5.14 11.99
N ARG A 103 -6.14 -5.13 10.83
CA ARG A 103 -5.62 -4.64 9.55
C ARG A 103 -6.50 -3.47 9.16
N VAL A 104 -5.91 -2.32 8.92
CA VAL A 104 -6.65 -1.06 8.71
C VAL A 104 -6.26 -0.50 7.36
N LEU A 105 -7.24 -0.32 6.47
CA LEU A 105 -7.04 0.34 5.17
C LEU A 105 -7.64 1.74 5.26
N LEU A 106 -6.81 2.75 5.03
CA LEU A 106 -7.19 4.16 5.08
C LEU A 106 -7.55 4.61 3.66
N ARG A 107 -8.85 4.76 3.38
CA ARG A 107 -9.35 5.15 2.06
C ARG A 107 -9.47 6.66 1.96
N THR A 108 -8.65 7.29 1.13
CA THR A 108 -8.70 8.72 0.79
C THR A 108 -9.00 8.98 -0.68
N ASP A 109 -9.14 7.93 -1.49
CA ASP A 109 -9.28 7.94 -2.96
C ASP A 109 -8.11 8.63 -3.69
N TRP A 110 -6.93 8.69 -3.05
CA TRP A 110 -5.74 9.29 -3.65
C TRP A 110 -5.16 8.50 -4.84
N ASP A 111 -5.55 7.24 -5.01
CA ASP A 111 -5.17 6.43 -6.17
C ASP A 111 -5.72 6.99 -7.49
N ALA A 112 -6.77 7.82 -7.45
CA ALA A 112 -7.24 8.57 -8.60
C ALA A 112 -6.17 9.50 -9.19
N HIS A 113 -5.15 9.88 -8.39
CA HIS A 113 -4.02 10.70 -8.83
C HIS A 113 -2.85 9.89 -9.39
N ALA A 114 -2.90 8.54 -9.41
CA ALA A 114 -1.74 7.69 -9.73
C ALA A 114 -1.12 7.86 -11.13
N ARG A 115 -1.80 8.57 -12.04
CA ARG A 115 -1.32 8.91 -13.39
C ARG A 115 -1.12 10.42 -13.59
N LEU A 116 -1.22 11.20 -12.52
CA LEU A 116 -1.07 12.66 -12.52
C LEU A 116 0.29 13.04 -11.89
N ASP A 117 0.77 14.23 -12.25
CA ASP A 117 2.06 14.76 -11.77
C ASP A 117 2.06 15.02 -10.26
N ASP A 118 0.88 15.21 -9.66
CA ASP A 118 0.70 15.50 -8.24
C ASP A 118 0.56 14.25 -7.36
N TYR A 119 0.67 13.03 -7.91
CA TYR A 119 0.49 11.79 -7.14
C TYR A 119 1.37 11.72 -5.88
N ARG A 120 2.60 12.25 -5.99
CA ARG A 120 3.61 12.27 -4.91
C ARG A 120 3.61 13.56 -4.08
N THR A 121 2.67 14.45 -4.33
CA THR A 121 2.46 15.67 -3.54
C THR A 121 1.05 15.65 -2.97
N HIS A 122 0.75 16.55 -2.05
CA HIS A 122 -0.62 16.86 -1.60
C HIS A 122 -1.48 15.74 -0.99
N PHE A 123 -1.01 14.50 -0.89
CA PHE A 123 -1.75 13.44 -0.22
C PHE A 123 -1.88 13.68 1.28
N GLN A 124 -2.92 13.08 1.87
CA GLN A 124 -3.13 13.05 3.31
C GLN A 124 -2.05 12.18 3.97
N ARG A 125 -1.50 12.64 5.09
CA ARG A 125 -0.41 11.95 5.80
C ARG A 125 -0.88 11.46 7.16
N ILE A 126 -0.39 10.30 7.59
CA ILE A 126 -0.64 9.81 8.94
C ILE A 126 0.09 10.71 9.94
N SER A 127 -0.61 11.22 10.96
CA SER A 127 0.02 11.97 12.04
C SER A 127 0.92 11.06 12.89
N VAL A 128 1.95 11.63 13.53
CA VAL A 128 2.83 10.89 14.44
C VAL A 128 2.03 10.26 15.58
N GLU A 129 1.03 10.97 16.09
CA GLU A 129 0.12 10.47 17.12
C GLU A 129 -0.64 9.23 16.64
N LEU A 130 -1.24 9.27 15.43
CA LEU A 130 -1.98 8.15 14.88
C LEU A 130 -1.07 6.94 14.63
N ALA A 131 0.15 7.15 14.12
CA ALA A 131 1.13 6.08 13.96
C ALA A 131 1.44 5.39 15.29
N ARG A 132 1.69 6.17 16.36
CA ARG A 132 1.93 5.63 17.71
C ARG A 132 0.70 4.92 18.28
N TRP A 133 -0.49 5.46 18.01
CA TRP A 133 -1.76 4.87 18.43
C TRP A 133 -2.00 3.49 17.81
N PHE A 134 -1.67 3.30 16.52
CA PHE A 134 -1.73 1.99 15.87
C PHE A 134 -0.77 0.98 16.51
N VAL A 135 0.47 1.40 16.78
CA VAL A 135 1.47 0.55 17.47
C VAL A 135 0.97 0.15 18.85
N ALA A 136 0.49 1.11 19.65
CA ALA A 136 -0.03 0.86 21.00
C ALA A 136 -1.24 -0.09 21.02
N ARG A 137 -2.03 -0.10 19.94
CA ARG A 137 -3.16 -1.03 19.76
C ARG A 137 -2.76 -2.40 19.19
N GLY A 138 -1.51 -2.59 18.79
CA GLY A 138 -1.05 -3.85 18.20
C GLY A 138 -1.62 -4.13 16.80
N VAL A 139 -1.89 -3.07 16.03
CA VAL A 139 -2.31 -3.19 14.61
C VAL A 139 -1.20 -3.87 13.81
N TRP A 140 -1.57 -4.81 12.96
CA TRP A 140 -0.62 -5.60 12.17
C TRP A 140 -0.31 -4.99 10.81
N LEU A 141 -1.29 -4.34 10.19
CA LEU A 141 -1.17 -3.80 8.85
C LEU A 141 -1.92 -2.47 8.75
N VAL A 142 -1.26 -1.49 8.15
CA VAL A 142 -1.88 -0.24 7.73
C VAL A 142 -1.68 -0.11 6.23
N GLY A 143 -2.75 0.04 5.47
CA GLY A 143 -2.73 0.27 4.03
C GLY A 143 -3.18 1.69 3.70
N VAL A 144 -2.56 2.29 2.69
CA VAL A 144 -2.86 3.64 2.18
C VAL A 144 -2.88 3.62 0.64
N GLN A 145 -3.53 4.60 0.03
CA GLN A 145 -3.55 4.78 -1.44
C GLN A 145 -2.44 5.73 -1.95
N SER A 146 -1.88 6.53 -1.06
CA SER A 146 -0.78 7.44 -1.38
C SER A 146 0.57 6.73 -1.47
N PRO A 147 1.56 7.32 -2.15
CA PRO A 147 2.93 6.80 -2.14
C PRO A 147 3.53 6.86 -0.72
N SER A 148 4.16 5.76 -0.30
CA SER A 148 5.12 5.72 0.82
C SER A 148 6.56 5.98 0.37
#